data_AF-A0A5C5XIT8-F1
#
_entry.id   AF-A0A5C5XIT8-F1
#
_cell.length_a   1.000
_cell.length_b   1.000
_cell.length_c   1.000
_cell.angle_alpha   90.00
_cell.angle_beta   90.00
_cell.angle_gamma   90.00
#
_symmetry.space_group_name_H-M   'P 1'
#
loop_
_entity.id
_entity.type
_entity.pdbx_description
1 polymer ?
#
loop_
_entity_poly.entity_id
_entity_poly.type
_entity_poly.pdbx_seq_one_letter_code
_entity_poly.pdbx_strand_id
1 'polypeptide(L)'
;MKLRAITCEQCSAPLEVPAKATSAKCGYCNSLLHLDQPQPQSLKSSENDSSNLDTIRLQNELERLDREWMMKRESFMIKGKNGEMSIPDTTMLVASGFGIVFAGFWTLMTLFFFPPFALFGGFMIIMIITQTAKAKKKMEQYQYSHSQYRRKRQEILSQLQQEDPPGIDNYLQDLSFN
;
A
#
# COMPACT_ATOMS: atom_id res chain seq x y z
N MET A 1 53.40 35.49 -4.79
CA MET A 1 52.01 35.45 -4.29
C MET A 1 51.29 34.29 -4.98
N LYS A 2 50.58 33.40 -4.27
CA LYS A 2 49.91 32.24 -4.89
C LYS A 2 48.49 32.65 -5.32
N LEU A 3 48.25 32.71 -6.62
CA LEU A 3 46.93 32.92 -7.22
C LEU A 3 46.32 31.56 -7.58
N ARG A 4 45.02 31.40 -7.42
CA ARG A 4 44.27 30.24 -7.94
C ARG A 4 43.33 30.73 -9.04
N ALA A 5 43.40 30.08 -10.19
CA ALA A 5 42.43 30.28 -11.27
C ALA A 5 41.17 29.48 -10.95
N ILE A 6 40.03 30.15 -10.88
CA ILE A 6 38.72 29.55 -10.62
C ILE A 6 37.76 30.09 -11.68
N THR A 7 36.87 29.23 -12.20
CA THR A 7 35.84 29.62 -13.15
C THR A 7 34.57 30.03 -12.41
N CYS A 8 33.94 31.12 -12.83
CA CYS A 8 32.64 31.51 -12.28
C CYS A 8 31.58 30.47 -12.68
N GLU A 9 30.82 29.95 -11.70
CA GLU A 9 29.76 28.96 -11.96
C GLU A 9 28.62 29.50 -12.84
N GLN A 10 28.42 30.82 -12.85
CA GLN A 10 27.28 31.44 -13.51
C GLN A 10 27.57 31.96 -14.93
N CYS A 11 28.81 32.32 -15.25
CA CYS A 11 29.17 32.86 -16.57
C CYS A 11 30.41 32.22 -17.20
N SER A 12 31.01 31.24 -16.52
CA SER A 12 32.21 30.51 -16.96
C SER A 12 33.44 31.39 -17.22
N ALA A 13 33.41 32.67 -16.83
CA ALA A 13 34.54 33.57 -16.99
C ALA A 13 35.70 33.14 -16.06
N PRO A 14 36.95 33.15 -16.56
CA PRO A 14 38.12 32.85 -15.75
C PRO A 14 38.40 33.99 -14.77
N LEU A 15 38.51 33.66 -13.47
CA LEU A 15 38.81 34.61 -12.41
C LEU A 15 40.09 34.20 -11.68
N GLU A 16 41.02 35.13 -11.53
CA GLU A 16 42.23 34.93 -10.73
C GLU A 16 42.00 35.48 -9.33
N VAL A 17 41.90 34.60 -8.34
CA VAL A 17 41.65 35.00 -6.95
C VAL A 17 42.88 34.70 -6.08
N PRO A 18 43.28 35.63 -5.19
CA PRO A 18 44.33 35.34 -4.21
C PRO A 18 43.92 34.17 -3.31
N ALA A 19 44.83 33.21 -3.10
CA ALA A 19 44.55 31.94 -2.40
C ALA A 19 44.12 32.06 -0.92
N LYS A 20 43.96 33.28 -0.40
CA LYS A 20 43.51 33.59 0.97
C LYS A 20 42.22 34.41 1.04
N ALA A 21 41.60 34.77 -0.08
CA ALA A 21 40.34 35.52 -0.06
C ALA A 21 39.13 34.59 0.11
N THR A 22 38.27 34.91 1.07
CA THR A 22 37.05 34.16 1.42
C THR A 22 35.86 34.51 0.50
N SER A 23 35.95 35.64 -0.20
CA SER A 23 34.96 36.05 -1.20
C SER A 23 35.65 36.75 -2.36
N ALA A 24 35.13 36.52 -3.57
CA ALA A 24 35.58 37.20 -4.78
C ALA A 24 34.37 37.61 -5.62
N LYS A 25 34.40 38.82 -6.16
CA LYS A 25 33.37 39.32 -7.06
C LYS A 25 33.78 39.06 -8.50
N CYS A 26 32.90 38.47 -9.30
CA CYS A 26 33.15 38.28 -10.72
C CYS A 26 33.10 39.64 -11.45
N GLY A 27 34.14 39.97 -12.20
CA GLY A 27 34.20 41.23 -12.97
C GLY A 27 33.25 41.29 -14.18
N TYR A 28 32.65 40.16 -14.59
CA TYR A 28 31.79 40.08 -15.76
C TYR A 28 30.29 40.11 -15.41
N CYS A 29 29.84 39.22 -14.52
CA CYS A 29 28.44 39.13 -14.12
C CYS A 29 28.13 39.77 -12.75
N ASN A 30 29.14 40.34 -12.08
CA ASN A 30 29.02 40.92 -10.73
C ASN A 30 28.50 39.97 -9.63
N SER A 31 28.44 38.65 -9.89
CA SER A 31 28.07 37.68 -8.86
C SER A 31 29.14 37.59 -7.78
N LEU A 32 28.70 37.42 -6.53
CA LEU A 32 29.56 37.26 -5.37
C LEU A 32 29.78 35.76 -5.14
N LEU A 33 31.02 35.30 -5.27
CA LEU A 33 31.38 33.91 -5.04
C LEU A 33 31.99 33.76 -3.65
N HIS A 34 31.41 32.87 -2.84
CA HIS A 34 32.02 32.40 -1.60
C HIS A 34 32.91 31.20 -1.90
N LEU A 35 34.17 31.31 -1.48
CA LEU A 35 35.19 30.28 -1.69
C LEU A 35 35.23 29.43 -0.43
N ASP A 36 34.37 28.41 -0.38
CA ASP A 36 34.40 27.45 0.72
C ASP A 36 35.72 26.67 0.66
N GLN A 37 36.48 26.80 1.74
CA GLN A 37 37.71 26.07 1.93
C GLN A 37 37.36 24.57 2.01
N PRO A 38 38.05 23.68 1.28
CA PRO A 38 37.78 22.24 1.39
C PRO A 38 38.20 21.78 2.78
N GLN A 39 37.26 21.73 3.72
CA GLN A 39 37.45 20.94 4.91
C GLN A 39 37.54 19.46 4.48
N PRO A 40 38.49 18.68 5.01
CA PRO A 40 38.40 17.24 4.90
C PRO A 40 37.11 16.85 5.61
N GLN A 41 36.11 16.39 4.87
CA GLN A 41 34.84 15.94 5.41
C GLN A 41 35.11 14.73 6.32
N SER A 42 35.32 15.05 7.59
CA SER A 42 35.29 14.14 8.72
C SER A 42 33.99 13.34 8.63
N LEU A 43 34.15 12.01 8.61
CA LEU A 43 33.15 11.01 8.93
C LEU A 43 32.22 11.53 10.05
N LYS A 44 31.05 12.02 9.67
CA LYS A 44 29.88 12.18 10.54
C LYS A 44 28.79 11.27 9.98
N SER A 45 29.06 9.97 9.92
CA SER A 45 28.17 8.98 9.30
C SER A 45 27.77 7.85 10.23
N SER A 46 28.15 7.86 11.51
CA SER A 46 27.95 6.68 12.37
C SER A 46 26.70 6.74 13.26
N GLU A 47 26.04 7.89 13.38
CA GLU A 47 24.86 8.04 14.25
C GLU A 47 23.54 8.10 13.45
N ASN A 48 23.63 8.44 12.15
CA ASN A 48 22.50 8.45 11.22
C ASN A 48 22.29 7.11 10.50
N ASP A 49 23.25 6.19 10.55
CA ASP A 49 23.13 4.88 9.89
C ASP A 49 22.18 3.95 10.63
N SER A 50 22.15 3.99 11.98
CA SER A 50 21.24 3.11 12.75
C SER A 50 19.77 3.48 12.57
N SER A 51 19.43 4.78 12.60
CA SER A 51 18.05 5.25 12.38
C SER A 51 17.58 4.99 10.95
N ASN A 52 18.46 5.12 9.95
CA ASN A 52 18.14 4.75 8.57
C ASN A 52 17.94 3.24 8.41
N LEU A 53 18.74 2.40 9.09
CA LEU A 53 18.55 0.95 9.03
C LEU A 53 17.23 0.51 9.66
N ASP A 54 16.78 1.14 10.75
CA ASP A 54 15.53 0.79 11.41
C ASP A 54 14.30 1.24 10.61
N THR A 55 14.31 2.44 10.04
CA THR A 55 13.26 2.91 9.12
C THR A 55 13.16 2.06 7.85
N ILE A 56 14.29 1.67 7.26
CA ILE A 56 14.33 0.74 6.11
C ILE A 56 13.76 -0.63 6.49
N ARG A 57 14.03 -1.13 7.71
CA ARG A 57 13.44 -2.39 8.19
C ARG A 57 11.92 -2.29 8.30
N LEU A 58 11.41 -1.21 8.88
CA LEU A 58 9.96 -0.99 9.01
C LEU A 58 9.26 -0.84 7.66
N GLN A 59 9.87 -0.15 6.70
CA GLN A 59 9.35 -0.05 5.33
C GLN A 59 9.29 -1.41 4.64
N ASN A 60 10.35 -2.21 4.73
CA ASN A 60 10.37 -3.57 4.19
C ASN A 60 9.33 -4.47 4.87
N GLU A 61 9.13 -4.32 6.18
CA GLU A 61 8.12 -5.08 6.90
C GLU A 61 6.70 -4.71 6.47
N LEU A 62 6.44 -3.41 6.23
CA LEU A 62 5.18 -2.93 5.68
C LEU A 62 4.92 -3.51 4.28
N GLU A 63 5.91 -3.46 3.38
CA GLU A 63 5.78 -4.00 2.03
C GLU A 63 5.52 -5.51 2.04
N ARG A 64 6.25 -6.25 2.91
CA ARG A 64 6.02 -7.68 3.10
C ARG A 64 4.60 -7.96 3.60
N LEU A 65 4.13 -7.19 4.60
CA LEU A 65 2.78 -7.31 5.16
C LEU A 65 1.71 -7.07 4.08
N ASP A 66 1.87 -6.02 3.27
CA ASP A 66 0.94 -5.67 2.20
C ASP A 66 0.93 -6.75 1.12
N ARG A 67 2.09 -7.30 0.75
CA ARG A 67 2.21 -8.41 -0.21
C ARG A 67 1.54 -9.69 0.30
N GLU A 68 1.77 -10.05 1.56
CA GLU A 68 1.10 -11.18 2.21
C GLU A 68 -0.41 -10.99 2.25
N TRP A 69 -0.87 -9.78 2.55
CA TRP A 69 -2.28 -9.45 2.53
C TRP A 69 -2.88 -9.58 1.13
N MET A 70 -2.20 -9.11 0.08
CA MET A 70 -2.69 -9.27 -1.29
C MET A 70 -2.88 -10.75 -1.67
N MET A 71 -1.87 -11.60 -1.41
CA MET A 71 -1.97 -13.04 -1.67
C MET A 71 -3.11 -13.69 -0.86
N LYS A 72 -3.26 -13.31 0.41
CA LYS A 72 -4.31 -13.86 1.28
C LYS A 72 -5.69 -13.36 0.85
N ARG A 73 -5.84 -12.10 0.44
CA ARG A 73 -7.08 -11.50 -0.07
C ARG A 73 -7.58 -12.23 -1.31
N GLU A 74 -6.70 -12.57 -2.24
CA GLU A 74 -7.05 -13.32 -3.45
C GLU A 74 -7.67 -14.68 -3.12
N SER A 75 -7.17 -15.38 -2.10
CA SER A 75 -7.76 -16.64 -1.63
C SER A 75 -9.20 -16.47 -1.11
N PHE A 76 -9.52 -15.27 -0.59
CA PHE A 76 -10.84 -14.95 -0.08
C PHE A 76 -11.84 -14.55 -1.15
N MET A 77 -11.37 -14.00 -2.27
CA MET A 77 -12.22 -13.59 -3.39
C MET A 77 -12.95 -14.80 -4.00
N ILE A 78 -14.16 -14.55 -4.52
CA ILE A 78 -14.95 -15.55 -5.25
C ILE A 78 -15.04 -15.06 -6.69
N LYS A 79 -14.73 -15.96 -7.64
CA LYS A 79 -14.87 -15.64 -9.05
C LYS A 79 -16.35 -15.51 -9.38
N GLY A 80 -16.77 -14.29 -9.70
CA GLY A 80 -18.12 -13.99 -10.15
C GLY A 80 -18.42 -14.61 -11.51
N LYS A 81 -19.70 -14.66 -11.86
CA LYS A 81 -20.21 -15.20 -13.14
C LYS A 81 -19.60 -14.50 -14.37
N ASN A 82 -19.16 -13.25 -14.21
CA ASN A 82 -18.58 -12.41 -15.26
C ASN A 82 -17.04 -12.44 -15.26
N GLY A 83 -16.41 -13.30 -14.45
CA GLY A 83 -14.95 -13.34 -14.29
C GLY A 83 -14.39 -12.30 -13.31
N GLU A 84 -15.21 -11.36 -12.85
CA GLU A 84 -14.84 -10.38 -11.84
C GLU A 84 -14.63 -11.04 -10.47
N MET A 85 -13.49 -10.73 -9.84
CA MET A 85 -13.16 -11.16 -8.48
C MET A 85 -13.82 -10.18 -7.51
N SER A 86 -14.93 -10.58 -6.90
CA SER A 86 -15.61 -9.77 -5.88
C SER A 86 -15.47 -10.41 -4.51
N ILE A 87 -15.35 -9.56 -3.50
CA ILE A 87 -15.60 -9.97 -2.11
C ILE A 87 -17.09 -10.30 -2.05
N PRO A 88 -17.50 -11.44 -1.49
CA PRO A 88 -18.90 -11.80 -1.37
C PRO A 88 -19.70 -10.65 -0.75
N ASP A 89 -20.52 -10.02 -1.58
CA ASP A 89 -21.27 -8.81 -1.26
C ASP A 89 -22.70 -9.15 -0.82
N THR A 90 -23.33 -8.21 -0.12
CA THR A 90 -24.72 -8.20 0.34
C THR A 90 -25.74 -8.59 -0.73
N THR A 91 -25.44 -8.35 -2.00
CA THR A 91 -26.22 -8.81 -3.17
C THR A 91 -26.41 -10.34 -3.20
N MET A 92 -25.42 -11.10 -2.75
CA MET A 92 -25.51 -12.57 -2.66
C MET A 92 -26.53 -13.02 -1.60
N LEU A 93 -26.72 -12.23 -0.55
CA LEU A 93 -27.66 -12.51 0.53
C LEU A 93 -29.10 -12.29 0.09
N VAL A 94 -29.36 -11.21 -0.67
CA VAL A 94 -30.67 -10.93 -1.28
C VAL A 94 -31.04 -12.00 -2.31
N ALA A 95 -30.09 -12.38 -3.18
CA ALA A 95 -30.31 -13.44 -4.17
C ALA A 95 -30.62 -14.79 -3.52
N SER A 96 -29.97 -15.12 -2.38
CA SER A 96 -30.22 -16.36 -1.65
C SER A 96 -31.65 -16.43 -1.09
N GLY A 97 -32.19 -15.31 -0.59
CA GLY A 97 -33.56 -15.23 -0.07
C GLY A 97 -34.60 -15.48 -1.16
N PHE A 98 -34.43 -14.84 -2.32
CA PHE A 98 -35.32 -15.06 -3.47
C PHE A 98 -35.26 -16.52 -3.97
N GLY A 99 -34.07 -17.10 -4.01
CA GLY A 99 -33.89 -18.51 -4.40
C GLY A 99 -34.64 -19.49 -3.51
N ILE A 100 -34.69 -19.26 -2.20
CA ILE A 100 -35.42 -20.11 -1.25
C ILE A 100 -36.94 -20.00 -1.48
N VAL A 101 -37.47 -18.79 -1.64
CA VAL A 101 -38.90 -18.57 -1.89
C VAL A 101 -39.32 -19.22 -3.21
N PHE A 102 -38.53 -19.01 -4.27
CA PHE A 102 -38.77 -19.61 -5.58
C PHE A 102 -38.72 -21.14 -5.53
N ALA A 103 -37.70 -21.72 -4.87
CA ALA A 103 -37.59 -23.16 -4.72
C ALA A 103 -38.74 -23.76 -3.90
N GLY A 104 -39.19 -23.08 -2.85
CA GLY A 104 -40.35 -23.47 -2.06
C GLY A 104 -41.64 -23.49 -2.89
N PHE A 105 -41.89 -22.40 -3.64
CA PHE A 105 -43.03 -22.30 -4.55
C PHE A 105 -43.01 -23.40 -5.63
N TRP A 106 -41.86 -23.59 -6.28
CA TRP A 106 -41.67 -24.65 -7.29
C TRP A 106 -41.93 -26.05 -6.70
N THR A 107 -41.46 -26.31 -5.48
CA THR A 107 -41.66 -27.60 -4.79
C THR A 107 -43.15 -27.85 -4.50
N LEU A 108 -43.88 -26.85 -4.00
CA LEU A 108 -45.32 -26.94 -3.76
C LEU A 108 -46.10 -27.17 -5.06
N MET A 109 -45.77 -26.44 -6.13
CA MET A 109 -46.39 -26.60 -7.43
C MET A 109 -46.14 -28.01 -8.01
N THR A 110 -44.89 -28.47 -8.01
CA THR A 110 -44.54 -29.80 -8.54
C THR A 110 -45.10 -30.94 -7.70
N LEU A 111 -45.24 -30.77 -6.38
CA LEU A 111 -45.88 -31.78 -5.54
C LEU A 111 -47.34 -32.08 -5.97
N PHE A 112 -48.06 -31.07 -6.46
CA PHE A 112 -49.44 -31.22 -6.93
C PHE A 112 -49.56 -31.74 -8.36
N PHE A 113 -48.72 -31.27 -9.29
CA PHE A 113 -48.84 -31.61 -10.72
C PHE A 113 -47.95 -32.76 -11.16
N PHE A 114 -46.75 -32.90 -10.57
CA PHE A 114 -45.73 -33.88 -10.97
C PHE A 114 -44.88 -34.33 -9.76
N PRO A 115 -45.43 -35.16 -8.85
CA PRO A 115 -44.83 -35.47 -7.54
C PRO A 115 -43.36 -35.94 -7.55
N PRO A 116 -42.88 -36.75 -8.52
CA PRO A 116 -41.48 -37.18 -8.55
C PRO A 116 -40.48 -36.02 -8.66
N PHE A 117 -40.88 -34.90 -9.26
CA PHE A 117 -40.01 -33.73 -9.45
C PHE A 117 -39.91 -32.84 -8.20
N ALA A 118 -40.75 -33.03 -7.19
CA ALA A 118 -40.66 -32.27 -5.93
C ALA A 118 -39.34 -32.53 -5.18
N LEU A 119 -38.73 -33.71 -5.34
CA LEU A 119 -37.42 -34.05 -4.77
C LEU A 119 -36.31 -33.10 -5.28
N PHE A 120 -36.40 -32.65 -6.53
CA PHE A 120 -35.46 -31.68 -7.10
C PHE A 120 -35.52 -30.33 -6.38
N GLY A 121 -36.72 -29.88 -6.02
CA GLY A 121 -36.92 -28.65 -5.26
C GLY A 121 -36.30 -28.73 -3.86
N GLY A 122 -36.49 -29.85 -3.16
CA GLY A 122 -35.84 -30.11 -1.87
C GLY A 122 -34.30 -30.09 -1.98
N PHE A 123 -33.74 -30.73 -3.00
CA PHE A 123 -32.30 -30.70 -3.27
C PHE A 123 -31.76 -29.28 -3.51
N MET A 124 -32.47 -28.47 -4.30
CA MET A 124 -32.08 -27.08 -4.57
C MET A 124 -32.02 -26.24 -3.29
N ILE A 125 -32.97 -26.41 -2.37
CA ILE A 125 -32.97 -25.70 -1.08
C ILE A 125 -31.73 -26.07 -0.26
N ILE A 126 -31.39 -27.36 -0.16
CA ILE A 126 -30.19 -27.83 0.56
C ILE A 126 -28.91 -27.24 -0.07
N MET A 127 -28.83 -27.22 -1.40
CA MET A 127 -27.69 -26.62 -2.12
C MET A 127 -27.56 -25.13 -1.82
N ILE A 128 -28.65 -24.37 -1.82
CA ILE A 128 -28.65 -22.93 -1.49
C ILE A 128 -28.15 -22.71 -0.05
N ILE A 129 -28.64 -23.49 0.92
CA ILE A 129 -28.25 -23.37 2.32
C ILE A 129 -26.75 -23.65 2.50
N THR A 130 -26.25 -24.73 1.93
CA THR A 130 -24.83 -25.12 2.06
C THR A 130 -23.88 -24.10 1.43
N GLN A 131 -24.23 -23.55 0.26
CA GLN A 131 -23.45 -22.50 -0.40
C GLN A 131 -23.43 -21.21 0.42
N THR A 132 -24.58 -20.82 0.98
CA THR A 132 -24.70 -19.62 1.84
C THR A 132 -23.87 -19.78 3.11
N ALA A 133 -23.90 -20.96 3.76
CA ALA A 133 -23.11 -21.22 4.95
C ALA A 133 -21.59 -21.16 4.70
N LYS A 134 -21.13 -21.72 3.57
CA LYS A 134 -19.72 -21.64 3.16
C LYS A 134 -19.28 -20.19 2.91
N ALA A 135 -20.12 -19.40 2.26
CA ALA A 135 -19.83 -17.99 2.00
C ALA A 135 -19.75 -17.15 3.28
N LYS A 136 -20.65 -17.39 4.26
CA LYS A 136 -20.59 -16.74 5.57
C LYS A 136 -19.28 -16.99 6.30
N LYS A 137 -18.85 -18.25 6.40
CA LYS A 137 -17.55 -18.60 7.00
C LYS A 137 -16.38 -17.89 6.31
N LYS A 138 -16.41 -17.82 4.98
CA LYS A 138 -15.37 -17.15 4.18
C LYS A 138 -15.35 -15.63 4.44
N MET A 139 -16.53 -15.00 4.58
CA MET A 139 -16.66 -13.59 4.95
C MET A 139 -16.11 -13.29 6.35
N GLU A 140 -16.47 -14.09 7.35
CA GLU A 140 -15.97 -13.92 8.72
C GLU A 140 -14.45 -14.06 8.77
N GLN A 141 -13.90 -15.07 8.08
CA GLN A 141 -12.47 -15.29 8.00
C GLN A 141 -11.74 -14.14 7.29
N TYR A 142 -12.34 -13.58 6.24
CA TYR A 142 -11.86 -12.38 5.57
C TYR A 142 -11.86 -11.18 6.50
N GLN A 143 -12.99 -10.89 7.17
CA GLN A 143 -13.11 -9.76 8.09
C GLN A 143 -12.11 -9.86 9.25
N TYR A 144 -11.97 -11.04 9.84
CA TYR A 144 -10.99 -11.29 10.89
C TYR A 144 -9.57 -11.04 10.38
N SER A 145 -9.19 -11.63 9.24
CA SER A 145 -7.83 -11.45 8.67
C SER A 145 -7.55 -10.01 8.27
N HIS A 146 -8.55 -9.31 7.70
CA HIS A 146 -8.45 -7.91 7.32
C HIS A 146 -8.25 -7.01 8.55
N SER A 147 -8.96 -7.29 9.65
CA SER A 147 -8.81 -6.54 10.89
C SER A 147 -7.40 -6.68 11.48
N GLN A 148 -6.82 -7.88 11.44
CA GLN A 148 -5.46 -8.15 11.89
C GLN A 148 -4.42 -7.43 11.01
N TYR A 149 -4.61 -7.48 9.69
CA TYR A 149 -3.79 -6.73 8.74
C TYR A 149 -3.82 -5.22 9.03
N ARG A 150 -5.01 -4.63 9.19
CA ARG A 150 -5.14 -3.20 9.46
C ARG A 150 -4.49 -2.78 10.77
N ARG A 151 -4.62 -3.60 11.82
CA ARG A 151 -3.96 -3.35 13.12
C ARG A 151 -2.44 -3.32 12.99
N LYS A 152 -1.85 -4.35 12.38
CA LYS A 152 -0.39 -4.42 12.15
C LYS A 152 0.11 -3.27 11.28
N ARG A 153 -0.64 -2.94 10.22
CA ARG A 153 -0.31 -1.81 9.35
C ARG A 153 -0.27 -0.50 10.13
N GLN A 154 -1.28 -0.23 10.95
CA GLN A 154 -1.33 0.96 11.78
C GLN A 154 -0.19 1.00 12.81
N GLU A 155 0.17 -0.14 13.39
CA GLU A 155 1.30 -0.25 14.31
C GLU A 155 2.62 0.13 13.63
N ILE A 156 2.93 -0.44 12.47
CA ILE A 156 4.16 -0.12 11.71
C ILE A 156 4.18 1.35 11.29
N LEU A 157 3.05 1.89 10.82
CA LEU A 157 2.95 3.30 10.44
C LEU A 157 3.16 4.25 11.63
N SER A 158 2.66 3.88 12.82
CA SER A 158 2.89 4.68 14.04
C SER A 158 4.36 4.67 14.48
N GLN A 159 5.07 3.54 14.30
CA GLN A 159 6.50 3.45 14.56
C GLN A 159 7.30 4.30 13.58
N LEU A 160 6.96 4.23 12.28
CA LEU A 160 7.57 5.06 11.24
C LEU A 160 7.38 6.57 11.52
N GLN A 161 6.20 6.99 11.97
CA GLN A 161 5.94 8.38 12.31
C GLN A 161 6.75 8.86 13.54
N GLN A 162 7.04 7.97 14.49
CA GLN A 162 7.83 8.30 15.68
C GLN A 162 9.33 8.46 15.36
N GLU A 163 9.81 7.82 14.30
CA GLU A 163 11.23 7.81 13.93
C GLU A 163 11.65 9.04 13.08
N ASP A 164 10.67 9.85 12.64
CA ASP A 164 10.80 11.11 11.88
C ASP A 164 11.93 11.16 10.81
N PRO A 165 12.06 10.15 9.92
CA PRO A 165 13.04 10.21 8.83
C PRO A 165 12.70 11.30 7.79
N PRO A 166 13.73 11.94 7.22
CA PRO A 166 13.55 12.94 6.18
C PRO A 166 12.86 12.31 4.95
N GLY A 167 11.66 12.80 4.62
CA GLY A 167 10.91 12.39 3.42
C GLY A 167 9.77 11.39 3.65
N ILE A 168 9.43 11.04 4.90
CA ILE A 168 8.30 10.15 5.20
C ILE A 168 6.96 10.69 4.72
N ASP A 169 6.78 12.01 4.70
CA ASP A 169 5.50 12.64 4.34
C ASP A 169 5.04 12.23 2.93
N ASN A 170 5.97 12.16 1.97
CA ASN A 170 5.67 11.71 0.60
C ASN A 170 5.24 10.23 0.57
N TYR A 171 5.89 9.39 1.37
CA TYR A 171 5.58 7.95 1.45
C TYR A 171 4.23 7.69 2.12
N LEU A 172 3.91 8.40 3.20
CA LEU A 172 2.59 8.34 3.84
C LEU A 172 1.49 8.88 2.94
N GLN A 173 1.79 9.91 2.15
CA GLN A 173 0.85 10.48 1.18
C GLN A 173 0.51 9.47 0.08
N ASP A 174 1.51 8.79 -0.51
CA ASP A 174 1.29 7.71 -1.49
C ASP A 174 0.48 6.54 -0.91
N LEU A 175 0.70 6.19 0.36
CA LEU A 175 -0.03 5.13 1.06
C LEU A 175 -1.47 5.48 1.47
N SER A 176 -1.86 6.76 1.37
CA SER A 176 -3.21 7.23 1.69
C SER A 176 -4.17 7.21 0.49
N PHE A 177 -3.63 7.14 -0.74
CA PHE A 177 -4.40 7.16 -1.99
C PHE A 177 -4.70 5.76 -2.58
N ASN A 178 -4.18 4.69 -1.97
CA ASN A 178 -4.44 3.27 -2.34
C ASN A 178 -5.25 2.55 -1.26
#